data_AF-A0A501WLT9-F1
#
_entry.id   AF-A0A501WLT9-F1
#
_cell.length_a   1.000
_cell.length_b   1.000
_cell.length_c   1.000
_cell.angle_alpha   90.00
_cell.angle_beta   90.00
_cell.angle_gamma   90.00
#
_symmetry.space_group_name_H-M   'P 1'
#
loop_
_entity.id
_entity.type
_entity.pdbx_description
1 polymer ?
#
loop_
_entity_poly.entity_id
_entity_poly.type
_entity_poly.pdbx_seq_one_letter_code
_entity_poly.pdbx_strand_id
1 'polypeptide(L)'
;MLVAEKVENQAMFDLCLELGFEYFQGYFLKKPEVIKGKRVDANVQSAMNLVSALQDEQINIDTIANLVSQHPKLSYQLLRILNSPVAGIPRKVESIREAVVYLGLTQLRKWALLITATSSSNKNIDQLKLLLVRARCCQLLADNSKNISSDVAFTMGLMSGIDLLLGIDRQTALKQIALQEGITKAILLGEGPLGKLLYCTMCIEQERWDAIEKMPSPIRKALNHAFFDALRWANDIAQELRQ
;
A
#
# COMPACT_ATOMS: atom_id res chain seq x y z
N MET A 1 31.03 11.33 -15.40
CA MET A 1 30.00 11.05 -14.38
C MET A 1 28.64 11.02 -15.04
N LEU A 2 28.09 9.83 -15.25
CA LEU A 2 26.80 9.61 -15.91
C LEU A 2 25.80 9.03 -14.91
N VAL A 3 24.60 9.61 -14.87
CA VAL A 3 23.46 9.12 -14.06
C VAL A 3 22.49 8.40 -14.99
N ALA A 4 22.15 7.16 -14.66
CA ALA A 4 21.07 6.42 -15.30
C ALA A 4 19.75 6.76 -14.58
N GLU A 5 18.89 7.54 -15.22
CA GLU A 5 17.55 7.86 -14.71
C GLU A 5 16.51 6.82 -15.13
N LYS A 6 15.41 6.72 -14.36
CA LYS A 6 14.29 5.78 -14.60
C LYS A 6 14.72 4.30 -14.66
N VAL A 7 15.63 3.86 -13.79
CA VAL A 7 15.96 2.43 -13.64
C VAL A 7 14.79 1.69 -12.97
N GLU A 8 14.03 0.90 -13.71
CA GLU A 8 12.76 0.30 -13.24
C GLU A 8 12.85 -1.17 -12.80
N ASN A 9 13.90 -1.91 -13.20
CA ASN A 9 14.10 -3.32 -12.85
C ASN A 9 15.59 -3.73 -12.86
N GLN A 10 15.88 -4.95 -12.36
CA GLN A 10 17.24 -5.50 -12.27
C GLN A 10 17.94 -5.56 -13.63
N ALA A 11 17.25 -5.99 -14.69
CA ALA A 11 17.86 -6.12 -16.01
C ALA A 11 18.31 -4.77 -16.58
N MET A 12 17.54 -3.70 -16.35
CA MET A 12 17.96 -2.33 -16.70
C MET A 12 19.16 -1.86 -15.89
N PHE A 13 19.22 -2.22 -14.61
CA PHE A 13 20.34 -1.88 -13.74
C PHE A 13 21.64 -2.56 -14.21
N ASP A 14 21.59 -3.87 -14.50
CA ASP A 14 22.74 -4.64 -14.98
C ASP A 14 23.23 -4.10 -16.33
N LEU A 15 22.30 -3.77 -17.25
CA LEU A 15 22.63 -3.13 -18.52
C LEU A 15 23.29 -1.76 -18.34
N CYS A 16 22.78 -0.92 -17.44
CA CYS A 16 23.38 0.39 -17.16
C CYS A 16 24.79 0.25 -16.53
N LEU A 17 25.02 -0.78 -15.72
CA LEU A 17 26.36 -1.11 -15.21
C LEU A 17 27.31 -1.51 -16.34
N GLU A 18 26.89 -2.39 -17.26
CA GLU A 18 27.68 -2.80 -18.42
C GLU A 18 28.03 -1.63 -19.34
N LEU A 19 27.13 -0.66 -19.46
CA LEU A 19 27.32 0.56 -20.24
C LEU A 19 28.19 1.62 -19.53
N GLY A 20 28.65 1.35 -18.30
CA GLY A 20 29.59 2.21 -17.57
C GLY A 20 28.96 3.39 -16.84
N PHE A 21 27.66 3.32 -16.48
CA PHE A 21 27.04 4.32 -15.61
C PHE A 21 27.54 4.16 -14.17
N GLU A 22 27.81 5.29 -13.52
CA GLU A 22 28.39 5.35 -12.16
C GLU A 22 27.34 5.66 -11.09
N TYR A 23 26.22 6.28 -11.50
CA TYR A 23 25.14 6.71 -10.63
C TYR A 23 23.79 6.27 -11.21
N PHE A 24 22.83 6.00 -10.32
CA PHE A 24 21.55 5.43 -10.74
C PHE A 24 20.40 6.08 -9.94
N GLN A 25 19.32 6.41 -10.65
CA GLN A 25 18.08 6.93 -10.09
C GLN A 25 16.91 6.16 -10.71
N GLY A 26 16.02 5.63 -9.88
CA GLY A 26 14.90 4.83 -10.37
C GLY A 26 14.15 4.08 -9.28
N TYR A 27 12.93 3.67 -9.58
CA TYR A 27 12.05 2.96 -8.64
C TYR A 27 12.66 1.64 -8.15
N PHE A 28 13.46 0.97 -8.98
CA PHE A 28 14.15 -0.27 -8.62
C PHE A 28 15.14 -0.09 -7.46
N LEU A 29 15.84 1.04 -7.42
CA LEU A 29 16.91 1.31 -6.45
C LEU A 29 16.39 1.72 -5.07
N LYS A 30 15.10 2.05 -4.97
CA LYS A 30 14.40 2.28 -3.70
C LYS A 30 13.94 0.96 -3.04
N LYS A 31 14.21 -0.20 -3.65
CA LYS A 31 13.82 -1.52 -3.13
C LYS A 31 14.94 -2.09 -2.24
N PRO A 32 14.62 -2.66 -1.06
CA PRO A 32 15.58 -3.48 -0.35
C PRO A 32 15.91 -4.73 -1.18
N GLU A 33 17.16 -5.22 -1.10
CA GLU A 33 17.54 -6.47 -1.75
C GLU A 33 16.58 -7.60 -1.33
N VAL A 34 15.86 -8.14 -2.32
CA VAL A 34 14.95 -9.27 -2.11
C VAL A 34 15.81 -10.52 -1.96
N ILE A 35 16.11 -10.89 -0.71
CA ILE A 35 16.87 -12.11 -0.42
C ILE A 35 15.98 -13.31 -0.70
N LYS A 36 16.20 -13.97 -1.84
CA LYS A 36 15.53 -15.23 -2.18
C LYS A 36 15.80 -16.25 -1.07
N GLY A 37 14.74 -16.80 -0.49
CA GLY A 37 14.82 -17.90 0.49
C GLY A 37 14.77 -17.52 1.96
N LYS A 38 14.52 -16.24 2.32
CA LYS A 38 14.27 -15.88 3.73
C LYS A 38 12.95 -16.52 4.19
N ARG A 39 13.01 -17.37 5.22
CA ARG A 39 11.80 -17.83 5.93
C ARG A 39 11.05 -16.60 6.42
N VAL A 40 9.73 -16.58 6.18
CA VAL A 40 8.83 -15.58 6.74
C VAL A 40 9.04 -15.55 8.26
N ASP A 41 9.44 -14.41 8.80
CA ASP A 41 9.57 -14.19 10.24
C ASP A 41 8.21 -14.41 10.92
N ALA A 42 8.17 -14.97 12.14
CA ALA A 42 6.92 -15.24 12.84
C ALA A 42 6.01 -13.99 12.97
N ASN A 43 6.60 -12.81 13.11
CA ASN A 43 5.86 -11.56 13.13
C ASN A 43 5.19 -11.26 11.78
N VAL A 44 5.88 -11.56 10.68
CA VAL A 44 5.38 -11.41 9.31
C VAL A 44 4.30 -12.45 9.01
N GLN A 45 4.43 -13.66 9.56
CA GLN A 45 3.41 -14.71 9.41
C GLN A 45 2.10 -14.35 10.13
N SER A 46 2.18 -13.87 11.38
CA SER A 46 0.97 -13.45 12.11
C SER A 46 0.29 -12.24 11.46
N ALA A 47 1.10 -11.31 10.97
CA ALA A 47 0.68 -10.21 10.10
C ALA A 47 -0.09 -10.69 8.87
N MET A 48 0.45 -11.65 8.11
CA MET A 48 -0.21 -12.20 6.93
C MET A 48 -1.49 -12.98 7.29
N ASN A 49 -1.49 -13.72 8.40
CA ASN A 49 -2.68 -14.40 8.90
C ASN A 49 -3.78 -13.41 9.26
N LEU A 50 -3.43 -12.28 9.90
CA LEU A 50 -4.37 -11.20 10.19
C LEU A 50 -4.95 -10.62 8.90
N VAL A 51 -4.11 -10.31 7.91
CA VAL A 51 -4.55 -9.78 6.60
C VAL A 51 -5.45 -10.79 5.86
N SER A 52 -5.11 -12.08 5.89
CA SER A 52 -5.88 -13.15 5.26
C SER A 52 -7.24 -13.33 5.93
N ALA A 53 -7.28 -13.41 7.27
CA ALA A 53 -8.52 -13.49 8.05
C ALA A 53 -9.41 -12.27 7.80
N LEU A 54 -8.80 -11.10 7.64
CA LEU A 54 -9.47 -9.86 7.30
C LEU A 54 -10.10 -9.89 5.90
N GLN A 55 -9.73 -10.78 4.98
CA GLN A 55 -10.36 -10.84 3.66
C GLN A 55 -11.68 -11.61 3.64
N ASP A 56 -11.94 -12.43 4.65
CA ASP A 56 -13.20 -13.15 4.78
C ASP A 56 -14.34 -12.14 5.00
N GLU A 57 -15.35 -12.17 4.13
CA GLU A 57 -16.52 -11.29 4.21
C GLU A 57 -17.49 -11.70 5.33
N GLN A 58 -17.37 -12.92 5.86
CA GLN A 58 -18.23 -13.43 6.94
C GLN A 58 -17.57 -13.39 8.31
N ILE A 59 -16.32 -12.97 8.42
CA ILE A 59 -15.63 -12.92 9.70
C ILE A 59 -16.32 -11.94 10.66
N ASN A 60 -16.58 -12.39 11.89
CA ASN A 60 -17.24 -11.54 12.86
C ASN A 60 -16.27 -10.54 13.51
N ILE A 61 -16.83 -9.44 14.01
CA ILE A 61 -16.10 -8.34 14.62
C ILE A 61 -15.25 -8.79 15.82
N ASP A 62 -15.78 -9.71 16.65
CA ASP A 62 -15.11 -10.17 17.86
C ASP A 62 -13.85 -10.99 17.55
N THR A 63 -13.89 -11.80 16.49
CA THR A 63 -12.74 -12.61 16.03
C THR A 63 -11.61 -11.70 15.56
N ILE A 64 -11.94 -10.66 14.79
CA ILE A 64 -10.95 -9.69 14.35
C ILE A 64 -10.39 -8.90 15.51
N ALA A 65 -11.25 -8.42 16.42
CA ALA A 65 -10.81 -7.67 17.58
C ALA A 65 -9.82 -8.48 18.42
N ASN A 66 -10.07 -9.78 18.58
CA ASN A 66 -9.16 -10.70 19.27
C ASN A 66 -7.83 -10.88 18.52
N LEU A 67 -7.87 -11.10 17.20
CA LEU A 67 -6.65 -11.24 16.38
C LEU A 67 -5.77 -9.98 16.44
N VAL A 68 -6.36 -8.79 16.35
CA VAL A 68 -5.62 -7.52 16.47
C VAL A 68 -5.09 -7.32 17.88
N SER A 69 -5.85 -7.69 18.91
CA SER A 69 -5.48 -7.57 20.34
C SER A 69 -4.30 -8.45 20.75
N GLN A 70 -4.08 -9.57 20.05
CA GLN A 70 -2.91 -10.44 20.23
C GLN A 70 -1.59 -9.75 19.82
N HIS A 71 -1.67 -8.58 19.19
CA HIS A 71 -0.52 -7.79 18.79
C HIS A 71 -0.53 -6.41 19.47
N PRO A 72 0.14 -6.25 20.62
CA PRO A 72 0.09 -5.02 21.42
C PRO A 72 0.55 -3.77 20.67
N LYS A 73 1.60 -3.89 19.85
CA LYS A 73 2.09 -2.79 19.00
C LYS A 73 1.05 -2.39 17.94
N LEU A 74 0.38 -3.37 17.35
CA LEU A 74 -0.64 -3.11 16.33
C LEU A 74 -1.88 -2.44 16.95
N SER A 75 -2.30 -2.95 18.10
CA SER A 75 -3.43 -2.44 18.87
C SER A 75 -3.22 -0.99 19.30
N TYR A 76 -2.03 -0.67 19.81
CA TYR A 76 -1.67 0.68 20.21
C TYR A 76 -1.68 1.66 19.03
N GLN A 77 -1.04 1.30 17.91
CA GLN A 77 -0.99 2.15 16.72
C GLN A 77 -2.38 2.37 16.12
N LEU A 78 -3.24 1.34 16.09
CA LEU A 78 -4.62 1.46 15.61
C LEU A 78 -5.42 2.45 16.47
N LEU A 79 -5.37 2.31 17.80
CA LEU A 79 -6.08 3.20 18.72
C LEU A 79 -5.56 4.63 18.65
N ARG A 80 -4.25 4.82 18.48
CA ARG A 80 -3.65 6.17 18.33
C ARG A 80 -4.16 6.86 17.08
N ILE A 81 -4.13 6.17 15.95
CA ILE A 81 -4.64 6.67 14.67
C ILE A 81 -6.12 7.06 14.79
N LEU A 82 -6.95 6.23 15.41
CA LEU A 82 -8.40 6.51 15.52
C LEU A 82 -8.73 7.64 16.46
N ASN A 83 -7.90 7.86 17.47
CA ASN A 83 -8.01 9.00 18.36
C ASN A 83 -7.31 10.25 17.82
N SER A 84 -6.71 10.19 16.63
CA SER A 84 -6.09 11.37 16.00
C SER A 84 -7.16 12.30 15.41
N PRO A 85 -6.91 13.61 15.35
CA PRO A 85 -7.81 14.58 14.72
C PRO A 85 -8.11 14.25 13.25
N VAL A 86 -7.18 13.57 12.56
CA VAL A 86 -7.30 13.17 11.15
C VAL A 86 -8.40 12.13 10.93
N ALA A 87 -8.70 11.30 11.93
CA ALA A 87 -9.76 10.30 11.83
C ALA A 87 -11.17 10.91 11.91
N GLY A 88 -11.30 12.16 12.37
CA GLY A 88 -12.59 12.86 12.48
C GLY A 88 -13.57 12.21 13.46
N ILE A 89 -13.08 11.40 14.41
CA ILE A 89 -13.91 10.71 15.41
C ILE A 89 -14.12 11.66 16.61
N PRO A 90 -15.37 12.04 16.96
CA PRO A 90 -15.66 13.03 18.00
C PRO A 90 -15.49 12.49 19.43
N ARG A 91 -15.32 11.17 19.58
CA ARG A 91 -15.25 10.43 20.84
C ARG A 91 -13.94 9.65 20.90
N LYS A 92 -13.34 9.56 22.09
CA LYS A 92 -12.19 8.71 22.33
C LYS A 92 -12.58 7.22 22.19
N VAL A 93 -11.87 6.49 21.35
CA VAL A 93 -11.96 5.04 21.17
C VAL A 93 -11.01 4.37 22.16
N GLU A 94 -11.55 3.52 23.05
CA GLU A 94 -10.82 2.95 24.19
C GLU A 94 -10.47 1.47 24.03
N SER A 95 -11.05 0.78 23.04
CA SER A 95 -10.78 -0.64 22.80
C SER A 95 -10.72 -1.00 21.31
N ILE A 96 -10.02 -2.10 20.99
CA ILE A 96 -9.94 -2.61 19.62
C ILE A 96 -11.30 -3.06 19.11
N ARG A 97 -12.13 -3.62 19.99
CA ARG A 97 -13.52 -3.96 19.65
C ARG A 97 -14.30 -2.72 19.23
N GLU A 98 -14.19 -1.64 19.98
CA GLU A 98 -14.80 -0.34 19.66
C GLU A 98 -14.24 0.24 18.36
N ALA A 99 -12.92 0.14 18.14
CA ALA A 99 -12.28 0.52 16.89
C ALA A 99 -12.88 -0.22 15.69
N VAL A 100 -13.12 -1.53 15.80
CA VAL A 100 -13.74 -2.35 14.73
C VAL A 100 -15.19 -1.94 14.49
N VAL A 101 -15.95 -1.68 15.55
CA VAL A 101 -17.35 -1.21 15.44
C VAL A 101 -17.43 0.17 14.78
N TYR A 102 -16.50 1.07 15.11
CA TYR A 102 -16.51 2.45 14.62
C TYR A 102 -16.00 2.58 13.16
N LEU A 103 -14.95 1.84 12.82
CA LEU A 103 -14.34 1.85 11.49
C LEU A 103 -15.16 1.05 10.47
N GLY A 104 -15.88 0.05 10.94
CA GLY A 104 -16.34 -1.04 10.09
C GLY A 104 -15.18 -1.92 9.60
N LEU A 105 -15.54 -3.13 9.15
CA LEU A 105 -14.62 -4.14 8.64
C LEU A 105 -13.66 -3.59 7.58
N THR A 106 -14.16 -2.76 6.66
CA THR A 106 -13.40 -2.26 5.51
C THR A 106 -12.27 -1.31 5.90
N GLN A 107 -12.49 -0.40 6.85
CA GLN A 107 -11.44 0.52 7.27
C GLN A 107 -10.45 -0.16 8.22
N LEU A 108 -10.94 -1.09 9.05
CA LEU A 108 -10.06 -1.88 9.92
C LEU A 108 -9.11 -2.77 9.11
N ARG A 109 -9.58 -3.38 8.00
CA ARG A 109 -8.73 -4.10 7.03
C ARG A 109 -7.53 -3.27 6.58
N LYS A 110 -7.78 -2.02 6.19
CA LYS A 110 -6.76 -1.09 5.71
C LYS A 110 -5.73 -0.79 6.81
N TRP A 111 -6.21 -0.50 8.02
CA TRP A 111 -5.34 -0.18 9.16
C TRP A 111 -4.54 -1.37 9.67
N ALA A 112 -5.17 -2.52 9.87
CA ALA A 112 -4.48 -3.72 10.31
C ALA A 112 -3.34 -4.11 9.35
N LEU A 113 -3.56 -3.94 8.05
CA LEU A 113 -2.56 -4.16 7.01
C LEU A 113 -1.42 -3.13 7.03
N LEU A 114 -1.77 -1.85 7.15
CA LEU A 114 -0.85 -0.72 7.33
C LEU A 114 0.10 -0.92 8.53
N ILE A 115 -0.48 -1.36 9.63
CA ILE A 115 0.21 -1.46 10.92
C ILE A 115 1.05 -2.76 10.94
N THR A 116 0.52 -3.84 10.38
CA THR A 116 1.27 -5.08 10.08
C THR A 116 2.54 -4.80 9.29
N ALA A 117 2.40 -4.01 8.21
CA ALA A 117 3.48 -3.64 7.31
C ALA A 117 4.60 -2.78 7.97
N THR A 118 4.27 -2.07 9.04
CA THR A 118 5.21 -1.19 9.75
C THR A 118 5.81 -1.79 11.01
N SER A 119 5.39 -3.01 11.38
CA SER A 119 5.83 -3.67 12.61
C SER A 119 7.34 -3.96 12.64
N SER A 120 7.99 -4.09 11.48
CA SER A 120 9.31 -4.69 11.31
C SER A 120 10.53 -3.75 11.18
N SER A 121 10.42 -2.42 11.04
CA SER A 121 11.50 -1.44 11.35
C SER A 121 11.12 0.00 10.96
N ASN A 122 11.82 0.99 11.52
CA ASN A 122 11.75 2.41 11.11
C ASN A 122 12.12 2.65 9.63
N LYS A 123 12.82 1.71 8.96
CA LYS A 123 13.14 1.79 7.52
C LYS A 123 11.89 1.70 6.62
N ASN A 124 10.75 1.27 7.17
CA ASN A 124 9.53 1.03 6.39
C ASN A 124 8.60 2.26 6.32
N ILE A 125 8.87 3.36 7.03
CA ILE A 125 7.91 4.49 7.09
C ILE A 125 7.79 5.21 5.74
N ASP A 126 8.90 5.43 5.03
CA ASP A 126 8.86 6.10 3.72
C ASP A 126 8.25 5.18 2.65
N GLN A 127 8.48 3.87 2.75
CA GLN A 127 7.83 2.86 1.91
C GLN A 127 6.33 2.79 2.19
N LEU A 128 5.93 2.80 3.46
CA LEU A 128 4.54 2.85 3.85
C LEU A 128 3.86 4.09 3.31
N LYS A 129 4.48 5.26 3.48
CA LYS A 129 3.96 6.53 2.97
C LYS A 129 3.74 6.45 1.47
N LEU A 130 4.70 5.90 0.72
CA LEU A 130 4.54 5.69 -0.73
C LEU A 130 3.29 4.84 -1.04
N LEU A 131 3.11 3.72 -0.33
CA LEU A 131 1.96 2.84 -0.54
C LEU A 131 0.63 3.46 -0.11
N LEU A 132 0.66 4.32 0.92
CA LEU A 132 -0.50 5.10 1.35
C LEU A 132 -0.93 6.13 0.30
N VAL A 133 0.03 6.84 -0.28
CA VAL A 133 -0.24 7.75 -1.41
C VAL A 133 -0.87 6.97 -2.54
N ARG A 134 -0.27 5.83 -2.91
CA ARG A 134 -0.79 5.00 -4.00
C ARG A 134 -2.20 4.49 -3.72
N ALA A 135 -2.45 3.96 -2.52
CA ALA A 135 -3.75 3.46 -2.08
C ALA A 135 -4.83 4.55 -2.13
N ARG A 136 -4.54 5.71 -1.52
CA ARG A 136 -5.49 6.83 -1.46
C ARG A 136 -5.73 7.45 -2.83
N CYS A 137 -4.71 7.58 -3.67
CA CYS A 137 -4.88 8.06 -5.04
C CYS A 137 -5.77 7.10 -5.85
N CYS A 138 -5.54 5.79 -5.72
CA CYS A 138 -6.38 4.78 -6.37
C CYS A 138 -7.85 4.87 -5.90
N GLN A 139 -8.07 5.07 -4.60
CA GLN A 139 -9.40 5.26 -4.01
C GLN A 139 -10.12 6.47 -4.60
N LEU A 140 -9.47 7.65 -4.60
CA LEU A 140 -10.05 8.90 -5.08
C LEU A 140 -10.35 8.86 -6.58
N LEU A 141 -9.53 8.16 -7.37
CA LEU A 141 -9.79 7.93 -8.79
C LEU A 141 -11.00 7.02 -9.03
N ALA A 142 -11.25 6.09 -8.12
CA ALA A 142 -12.38 5.18 -8.19
C ALA A 142 -13.70 5.78 -7.69
N ASP A 143 -13.68 6.83 -6.86
CA ASP A 143 -14.90 7.51 -6.36
C ASP A 143 -15.84 8.00 -7.48
N ASN A 144 -15.26 8.34 -8.64
CA ASN A 144 -16.01 8.78 -9.83
C ASN A 144 -16.28 7.65 -10.84
N SER A 145 -15.90 6.40 -10.52
CA SER A 145 -16.09 5.23 -11.37
C SER A 145 -17.36 4.49 -10.99
N LYS A 146 -18.19 4.15 -12.00
CA LYS A 146 -19.37 3.29 -11.79
C LYS A 146 -19.02 1.80 -11.65
N ASN A 147 -17.82 1.42 -12.07
CA ASN A 147 -17.44 0.01 -12.25
C ASN A 147 -16.36 -0.46 -11.28
N ILE A 148 -15.80 0.45 -10.47
CA ILE A 148 -14.71 0.14 -9.54
C ILE A 148 -15.13 0.64 -8.16
N SER A 149 -15.18 -0.26 -7.18
CA SER A 149 -15.36 0.13 -5.78
C SER A 149 -14.11 0.86 -5.29
N SER A 150 -14.30 2.03 -4.67
CA SER A 150 -13.23 2.83 -4.08
C SER A 150 -12.43 2.05 -3.04
N ASP A 151 -13.10 1.20 -2.26
CA ASP A 151 -12.45 0.38 -1.24
C ASP A 151 -11.58 -0.73 -1.84
N VAL A 152 -12.03 -1.31 -2.95
CA VAL A 152 -11.25 -2.30 -3.71
C VAL A 152 -10.03 -1.61 -4.36
N ALA A 153 -10.20 -0.41 -4.91
CA ALA A 153 -9.10 0.36 -5.49
C ALA A 153 -8.06 0.79 -4.43
N PHE A 154 -8.50 1.18 -3.23
CA PHE A 154 -7.61 1.45 -2.11
C PHE A 154 -6.77 0.22 -1.76
N THR A 155 -7.43 -0.93 -1.59
CA THR A 155 -6.80 -2.19 -1.22
C THR A 155 -5.77 -2.61 -2.27
N MET A 156 -6.14 -2.54 -3.55
CA MET A 156 -5.23 -2.82 -4.67
C MET A 156 -4.02 -1.88 -4.65
N GLY A 157 -4.21 -0.58 -4.46
CA GLY A 157 -3.11 0.39 -4.40
C GLY A 157 -2.15 0.10 -3.25
N LEU A 158 -2.65 -0.26 -2.07
CA LEU A 158 -1.85 -0.67 -0.92
C LEU A 158 -1.10 -1.99 -1.19
N MET A 159 -1.78 -2.98 -1.81
CA MET A 159 -1.23 -4.31 -2.09
C MET A 159 -0.24 -4.37 -3.23
N SER A 160 -0.22 -3.36 -4.10
CA SER A 160 0.68 -3.30 -5.23
C SER A 160 2.17 -3.20 -4.87
N GLY A 161 2.52 -2.89 -3.62
CA GLY A 161 3.90 -2.85 -3.14
C GLY A 161 4.12 -3.59 -1.82
N ILE A 162 3.28 -4.57 -1.51
CA ILE A 162 3.39 -5.38 -0.29
C ILE A 162 4.71 -6.14 -0.21
N ASP A 163 5.29 -6.51 -1.36
CA ASP A 163 6.63 -7.08 -1.51
C ASP A 163 7.71 -6.22 -0.86
N LEU A 164 7.59 -4.90 -0.98
CA LEU A 164 8.57 -3.95 -0.43
C LEU A 164 8.57 -3.94 1.09
N LEU A 165 7.38 -4.09 1.69
CA LEU A 165 7.19 -4.08 3.14
C LEU A 165 7.59 -5.42 3.78
N LEU A 166 7.29 -6.53 3.09
CA LEU A 166 7.56 -7.88 3.57
C LEU A 166 8.99 -8.35 3.24
N GLY A 167 9.67 -7.71 2.29
CA GLY A 167 11.00 -8.10 1.83
C GLY A 167 11.02 -9.46 1.12
N ILE A 168 9.90 -9.86 0.52
CA ILE A 168 9.74 -11.13 -0.21
C ILE A 168 9.24 -10.87 -1.63
N ASP A 169 9.32 -11.90 -2.48
CA ASP A 169 8.79 -11.83 -3.83
C ASP A 169 7.29 -11.49 -3.86
N ARG A 170 6.88 -10.65 -4.81
CA ARG A 170 5.51 -10.15 -4.94
C ARG A 170 4.50 -11.24 -5.20
N GLN A 171 4.82 -12.20 -6.08
CA GLN A 171 3.91 -13.29 -6.37
C GLN A 171 3.72 -14.19 -5.14
N THR A 172 4.79 -14.40 -4.38
CA THR A 172 4.78 -15.14 -3.12
C THR A 172 3.91 -14.43 -2.08
N ALA A 173 4.08 -13.13 -1.91
CA ALA A 173 3.26 -12.32 -1.01
C ALA A 173 1.76 -12.38 -1.35
N LEU A 174 1.41 -12.15 -2.63
CA LEU A 174 -0.01 -12.13 -3.03
C LEU A 174 -0.68 -13.51 -2.95
N LYS A 175 0.05 -14.60 -3.24
CA LYS A 175 -0.46 -15.97 -3.08
C LYS A 175 -0.80 -16.29 -1.63
N GLN A 176 0.02 -15.83 -0.68
CA GLN A 176 -0.20 -16.07 0.75
C GLN A 176 -1.35 -15.23 1.31
N ILE A 177 -1.55 -14.03 0.79
CA ILE A 177 -2.61 -13.11 1.22
C ILE A 177 -4.00 -13.51 0.69
N ALA A 178 -4.06 -14.28 -0.42
CA ALA A 178 -5.28 -14.80 -1.03
C ALA A 178 -6.30 -13.71 -1.48
N LEU A 179 -5.83 -12.70 -2.21
CA LEU A 179 -6.65 -11.62 -2.76
C LEU A 179 -7.62 -12.08 -3.86
N GLN A 180 -8.75 -11.38 -3.98
CA GLN A 180 -9.69 -11.51 -5.10
C GLN A 180 -8.93 -11.49 -6.45
N GLU A 181 -9.35 -12.35 -7.37
CA GLU A 181 -8.66 -12.58 -8.65
C GLU A 181 -8.46 -11.28 -9.45
N GLY A 182 -9.44 -10.38 -9.44
CA GLY A 182 -9.36 -9.08 -10.10
C GLY A 182 -8.25 -8.17 -9.55
N ILE A 183 -8.00 -8.19 -8.24
CA ILE A 183 -6.91 -7.44 -7.61
C ILE A 183 -5.57 -8.09 -7.95
N THR A 184 -5.49 -9.41 -7.87
CA THR A 184 -4.26 -10.17 -8.18
C THR A 184 -3.83 -9.98 -9.63
N LYS A 185 -4.76 -10.07 -10.59
CA LYS A 185 -4.48 -9.79 -12.01
C LYS A 185 -4.11 -8.33 -12.27
N ALA A 186 -4.77 -7.38 -11.59
CA ALA A 186 -4.40 -5.97 -11.71
C ALA A 186 -2.97 -5.69 -11.25
N ILE A 187 -2.54 -6.28 -10.13
CA ILE A 187 -1.20 -6.06 -9.56
C ILE A 187 -0.10 -6.80 -10.33
N LEU A 188 -0.35 -8.06 -10.71
CA LEU A 188 0.66 -8.91 -11.34
C LEU A 188 0.76 -8.72 -12.86
N LEU A 189 -0.38 -8.52 -13.52
CA LEU A 189 -0.48 -8.51 -14.99
C LEU A 189 -0.87 -7.13 -15.54
N GLY A 190 -1.29 -6.19 -14.68
CA GLY A 190 -1.77 -4.88 -15.14
C GLY A 190 -3.14 -4.94 -15.82
N GLU A 191 -3.90 -6.02 -15.62
CA GLU A 191 -5.14 -6.28 -16.36
C GLU A 191 -6.37 -5.62 -15.72
N GLY A 192 -7.39 -5.40 -16.56
CA GLY A 192 -8.70 -4.93 -16.13
C GLY A 192 -8.76 -3.45 -15.73
N PRO A 193 -9.92 -2.98 -15.26
CA PRO A 193 -10.12 -1.58 -14.85
C PRO A 193 -9.22 -1.17 -13.68
N LEU A 194 -9.01 -2.08 -12.73
CA LEU A 194 -8.10 -1.89 -11.59
C LEU A 194 -6.64 -1.75 -12.04
N GLY A 195 -6.17 -2.60 -12.97
CA GLY A 195 -4.80 -2.53 -13.49
C GLY A 195 -4.53 -1.22 -14.22
N LYS A 196 -5.49 -0.73 -15.02
CA LYS A 196 -5.40 0.58 -15.68
C LYS A 196 -5.32 1.73 -14.68
N LEU A 197 -6.15 1.67 -13.63
CA LEU A 197 -6.17 2.68 -12.58
C LEU A 197 -4.84 2.68 -11.79
N LEU A 198 -4.33 1.50 -11.41
CA LEU A 198 -3.02 1.35 -10.78
C LEU A 198 -1.89 1.90 -11.67
N TYR A 199 -1.92 1.60 -12.97
CA TYR A 199 -0.95 2.10 -13.92
C TYR A 199 -0.91 3.63 -13.98
N CYS A 200 -2.08 4.29 -14.02
CA CYS A 200 -2.15 5.75 -13.99
C CYS A 200 -1.51 6.33 -12.72
N THR A 201 -1.85 5.77 -11.56
CA THR A 201 -1.27 6.19 -10.27
C THR A 201 0.25 5.97 -10.24
N MET A 202 0.74 4.85 -10.75
CA MET A 202 2.19 4.58 -10.80
C MET A 202 2.92 5.50 -11.78
N CYS A 203 2.29 5.93 -12.88
CA CYS A 203 2.90 6.87 -13.81
C CYS A 203 3.19 8.23 -13.17
N ILE A 204 2.26 8.77 -12.37
CA ILE A 204 2.50 10.03 -11.64
C ILE A 204 3.50 9.84 -10.48
N GLU A 205 3.41 8.72 -9.76
CA GLU A 205 4.34 8.40 -8.66
C GLU A 205 5.80 8.26 -9.14
N GLN A 206 5.98 7.75 -10.36
CA GLN A 206 7.30 7.48 -10.97
C GLN A 206 7.71 8.56 -11.98
N GLU A 207 7.00 9.70 -12.02
CA GLU A 207 7.33 10.83 -12.89
C GLU A 207 7.43 10.44 -14.39
N ARG A 208 6.58 9.50 -14.83
CA ARG A 208 6.51 9.07 -16.23
C ARG A 208 5.70 10.05 -17.07
N TRP A 209 6.25 11.25 -17.25
CA TRP A 209 5.63 12.36 -17.98
C TRP A 209 5.17 11.96 -19.38
N ASP A 210 5.99 11.20 -20.11
CA ASP A 210 5.67 10.71 -21.47
C ASP A 210 4.37 9.87 -21.52
N ALA A 211 4.09 9.12 -20.45
CA ALA A 211 2.86 8.33 -20.32
C ALA A 211 1.68 9.20 -19.87
N ILE A 212 1.91 10.18 -19.00
CA ILE A 212 0.89 11.11 -18.49
C ILE A 212 0.41 12.05 -19.60
N GLU A 213 1.29 12.51 -20.47
CA GLU A 213 0.95 13.39 -21.59
C GLU A 213 0.04 12.72 -22.62
N LYS A 214 0.16 11.40 -22.78
CA LYS A 214 -0.71 10.59 -23.64
C LYS A 214 -2.09 10.37 -23.02
N MET A 215 -2.31 10.69 -21.74
CA MET A 215 -3.61 10.54 -21.10
C MET A 215 -4.57 11.68 -21.50
N PRO A 216 -5.86 11.38 -21.69
CA PRO A 216 -6.88 12.40 -21.90
C PRO A 216 -6.85 13.49 -20.81
N SER A 217 -7.05 14.75 -21.20
CA SER A 217 -7.02 15.91 -20.29
C SER A 217 -7.87 15.74 -19.01
N PRO A 218 -9.13 15.23 -19.08
CA PRO A 218 -9.93 15.00 -17.87
C PRO A 218 -9.28 13.99 -16.90
N ILE A 219 -8.70 12.91 -17.44
CA ILE A 219 -8.05 11.86 -16.63
C ILE A 219 -6.81 12.41 -15.96
N ARG A 220 -5.98 13.16 -16.69
CA ARG A 220 -4.77 13.80 -16.15
C ARG A 220 -5.09 14.80 -15.03
N LYS A 221 -6.15 15.60 -15.18
CA LYS A 221 -6.60 16.53 -14.12
C LYS A 221 -7.04 15.78 -12.86
N ALA A 222 -7.86 14.75 -13.03
CA ALA A 222 -8.32 13.91 -11.92
C ALA A 222 -7.14 13.22 -11.21
N LEU A 223 -6.18 12.69 -11.98
CA LEU A 223 -4.96 12.06 -11.48
C LEU A 223 -4.12 13.02 -10.63
N ASN A 224 -3.87 14.23 -11.13
CA ASN A 224 -3.12 15.23 -10.37
C ASN A 224 -3.81 15.59 -9.06
N HIS A 225 -5.11 15.87 -9.09
CA HIS A 225 -5.87 16.22 -7.89
C HIS A 225 -5.84 15.09 -6.86
N ALA A 226 -6.18 13.86 -7.29
CA ALA A 226 -6.17 12.68 -6.44
C ALA A 226 -4.79 12.39 -5.85
N PHE A 227 -3.71 12.59 -6.61
CA PHE A 227 -2.36 12.34 -6.14
C PHE A 227 -1.90 13.36 -5.10
N PHE A 228 -2.17 14.66 -5.29
CA PHE A 228 -1.83 15.68 -4.29
C PHE A 228 -2.60 15.51 -2.98
N ASP A 229 -3.90 15.22 -3.06
CA ASP A 229 -4.73 14.93 -1.88
C ASP A 229 -4.23 13.69 -1.14
N ALA A 230 -3.88 12.64 -1.89
CA ALA A 230 -3.30 11.43 -1.34
C ALA A 230 -1.94 11.68 -0.67
N LEU A 231 -1.11 12.56 -1.24
CA LEU A 231 0.19 12.93 -0.70
C LEU A 231 0.07 13.68 0.63
N ARG A 232 -0.88 14.62 0.71
CA ARG A 232 -1.21 15.32 1.96
C ARG A 232 -1.70 14.35 3.02
N TRP A 233 -2.70 13.54 2.69
CA TRP A 233 -3.29 12.56 3.61
C TRP A 233 -2.26 11.54 4.13
N ALA A 234 -1.38 11.03 3.26
CA ALA A 234 -0.35 10.08 3.66
C ALA A 234 0.75 10.72 4.52
N ASN A 235 1.06 12.00 4.31
CA ASN A 235 1.99 12.74 5.17
C ASN A 235 1.45 12.87 6.59
N ASP A 236 0.18 13.23 6.73
CA ASP A 236 -0.47 13.39 8.04
C ASP A 236 -0.44 12.05 8.80
N ILE A 237 -0.77 10.94 8.13
CA ILE A 237 -0.68 9.59 8.72
C ILE A 237 0.76 9.21 9.08
N ALA A 238 1.73 9.50 8.21
CA ALA A 238 3.12 9.14 8.46
C ALA A 238 3.72 9.92 9.64
N GLN A 239 3.30 11.17 9.87
CA GLN A 239 3.71 11.95 11.05
C GLN A 239 3.16 11.34 12.33
N GLU A 240 1.88 10.96 12.34
CA GLU A 240 1.23 10.26 13.45
C GLU A 240 1.90 8.93 13.77
N LEU A 241 2.53 8.26 12.80
CA LEU A 241 3.24 6.99 13.00
C LEU A 241 4.69 7.13 13.50
N ARG A 242 5.30 8.31 13.37
CA ARG A 242 6.70 8.57 13.79
C ARG A 242 6.84 8.95 15.27
N GLN A 243 5.79 9.48 15.88
CA GLN A 243 5.70 9.78 17.32
C GLN A 243 5.36 8.52 18.11
#